data_AF-X1SX21-F1
#
_entry.id   AF-X1SX21-F1
#
_cell.length_a   1.000
_cell.length_b   1.000
_cell.length_c   1.000
_cell.angle_alpha   90.00
_cell.angle_beta   90.00
_cell.angle_gamma   90.00
#
_symmetry.space_group_name_H-M   'P 1'
#
loop_
_entity.id
_entity.type
_entity.pdbx_description
1 polymer ?
#
loop_
_entity_poly.entity_id
_entity_poly.type
_entity_poly.pdbx_seq_one_letter_code
_entity_poly.pdbx_strand_id
1 'polypeptide(L)' 'DVFKAHGETDLAPILCSYDDIFAEAVKEWITFKRPKTIADGYDYCQFIYFPKNNN' A
#
# COMPACT_ATOMS: atom_id res chain seq x y z
N ASP A 1 13.20 -5.68 -6.40
CA ASP A 1 12.96 -4.66 -5.37
C ASP A 1 13.73 -3.39 -5.77
N VAL A 2 13.02 -2.36 -6.22
CA VAL A 2 13.62 -1.13 -6.77
C VAL A 2 14.44 -0.38 -5.71
N PHE A 3 14.02 -0.43 -4.45
CA PHE A 3 14.73 0.23 -3.36
C PHE A 3 16.08 -0.45 -3.08
N LYS A 4 16.10 -1.78 -3.06
CA LYS A 4 17.36 -2.56 -2.91
C LYS A 4 18.33 -2.32 -4.07
N ALA A 5 17.83 -2.20 -5.30
CA ALA A 5 18.67 -1.95 -6.46
C ALA A 5 19.38 -0.58 -6.43
N HIS A 6 18.81 0.38 -5.68
CA HIS A 6 19.34 1.73 -5.55
C HIS A 6 19.97 2.04 -4.19
N GLY A 7 19.99 1.07 -3.25
CA GLY A 7 20.53 1.27 -1.89
C GLY A 7 19.62 2.10 -0.98
N GLU A 8 18.35 2.26 -1.34
CA GLU A 8 17.39 3.18 -0.71
C GLU A 8 16.30 2.43 0.07
N THR A 9 16.69 1.41 0.84
CA THR A 9 15.72 0.54 1.55
C THR A 9 14.86 1.28 2.57
N ASP A 10 15.35 2.40 3.08
CA ASP A 10 14.67 3.22 4.09
C ASP A 10 13.48 4.00 3.50
N LEU A 11 13.41 4.12 2.17
CA LEU A 11 12.27 4.71 1.46
C LEU A 11 11.06 3.79 1.39
N ALA A 12 11.24 2.47 1.53
CA ALA A 12 10.13 1.52 1.41
C ALA A 12 9.06 1.73 2.51
N PRO A 13 9.42 1.85 3.81
CA PRO A 13 8.46 2.21 4.86
C PRO A 13 7.78 3.58 4.63
N ILE A 14 8.52 4.56 4.10
CA ILE A 14 8.00 5.90 3.80
C ILE A 14 6.96 5.82 2.68
N LEU A 15 7.23 5.09 1.60
CA LEU A 15 6.26 4.90 0.52
C LEU A 15 4.98 4.21 1.01
N CYS A 16 5.13 3.17 1.85
CA CYS A 16 3.99 2.50 2.47
C CYS A 16 3.12 3.46 3.31
N SER A 17 3.72 4.49 3.94
CA SER A 17 2.96 5.49 4.69
C SER A 17 2.16 6.45 3.80
N TYR A 18 2.66 6.75 2.59
CA TYR A 18 1.91 7.54 1.61
C TYR A 18 0.69 6.79 1.07
N ASP A 19 0.79 5.46 0.92
CA ASP A 19 -0.35 4.63 0.55
C ASP A 19 -1.49 4.72 1.58
N ASP A 20 -1.16 4.87 2.87
CA ASP A 20 -2.15 5.06 3.93
C ASP A 20 -2.86 6.40 3.85
N ILE A 21 -2.12 7.48 3.58
CA ILE A 21 -2.69 8.82 3.36
C ILE A 21 -3.60 8.80 2.14
N PHE A 22 -3.17 8.17 1.06
CA PHE A 22 -3.97 8.05 -0.15
C PHE A 22 -5.24 7.25 0.11
N ALA A 23 -5.12 6.09 0.77
CA ALA A 23 -6.27 5.24 1.14
C ALA A 23 -7.28 5.99 2.01
N GLU A 24 -6.82 6.81 2.97
CA GLU A 24 -7.68 7.66 3.79
C GLU A 24 -8.48 8.67 2.97
N ALA A 25 -7.86 9.30 1.97
CA ALA A 25 -8.52 10.30 1.12
C ALA A 25 -9.66 9.72 0.27
N VAL A 26 -9.57 8.43 -0.08
CA VAL A 26 -10.54 7.75 -0.96
C VAL A 26 -11.43 6.75 -0.23
N LYS A 27 -11.29 6.60 1.10
CA LYS A 27 -12.03 5.61 1.92
C LYS A 27 -13.55 5.75 1.89
N GLU A 28 -14.07 6.89 1.44
CA GLU A 28 -15.50 7.10 1.24
C GLU A 28 -16.03 6.51 -0.07
N TRP A 29 -15.15 6.25 -1.03
CA TRP A 29 -15.54 5.68 -2.33
C TRP A 29 -15.10 4.23 -2.49
N ILE A 30 -14.08 3.80 -1.75
CA ILE A 30 -13.52 2.46 -1.90
C ILE A 30 -13.24 1.78 -0.56
N THR A 31 -13.37 0.46 -0.55
CA THR A 31 -12.79 -0.41 0.48
C THR A 31 -11.40 -0.84 0.02
N PHE A 32 -10.43 -0.72 0.91
CA PHE A 32 -9.02 -1.03 0.65
C PHE A 32 -8.57 -2.26 1.44
N LYS A 33 -7.85 -3.18 0.79
CA LYS A 33 -7.22 -4.33 1.46
C LYS A 33 -5.75 -4.47 1.02
N ARG A 34 -4.88 -4.74 2.00
CA ARG A 34 -3.45 -5.06 1.81
C ARG A 34 -3.13 -6.47 2.30
N PRO A 35 -3.42 -7.51 1.50
CA PRO A 35 -3.17 -8.89 1.92
C PRO A 35 -1.69 -9.30 1.89
N LYS A 36 -0.83 -8.56 1.19
CA LYS A 36 0.61 -8.81 1.11
C LYS A 36 1.36 -7.49 1.11
N THR A 37 2.34 -7.32 1.99
CA THR A 37 3.20 -6.15 2.02
C THR A 37 4.67 -6.57 2.18
N ILE A 38 5.59 -5.76 1.66
CA ILE A 38 7.02 -5.97 1.89
C ILE A 38 7.35 -5.84 3.38
N ALA A 39 6.61 -5.02 4.13
CA ALA A 39 6.74 -4.90 5.58
C ALA A 39 6.42 -6.20 6.32
N ASP A 40 5.48 -7.01 5.81
CA ASP A 40 5.14 -8.34 6.34
C ASP A 40 6.07 -9.45 5.82
N GLY A 41 7.13 -9.11 5.07
CA GLY A 41 8.11 -10.06 4.55
C GLY A 41 7.80 -10.67 3.18
N TYR A 42 6.79 -10.16 2.47
CA TYR A 42 6.52 -10.58 1.08
C TYR A 42 7.49 -9.92 0.09
N ASP A 43 7.64 -10.50 -1.09
CA ASP A 43 8.49 -10.01 -2.18
C ASP A 43 7.84 -8.88 -3.00
N TYR A 44 6.55 -8.60 -2.76
CA TYR A 44 5.80 -7.50 -3.35
C TYR A 44 4.70 -6.99 -2.41
N CYS A 45 4.23 -5.78 -2.67
CA CYS A 45 3.00 -5.26 -2.08
C CYS A 45 1.81 -5.56 -3.00
N GLN A 46 0.72 -6.08 -2.45
CA GLN A 46 -0.54 -6.29 -3.15
C GLN A 46 -1.60 -5.35 -2.60
N PHE A 47 -2.26 -4.63 -3.50
CA PHE A 47 -3.32 -3.66 -3.19
C PHE A 47 -4.60 -4.09 -3.89
N ILE A 48 -5.69 -4.18 -3.14
CA ILE A 48 -7.01 -4.52 -3.69
C ILE A 48 -8.00 -3.41 -3.33
N TYR A 49 -8.63 -2.87 -4.36
CA TYR A 49 -9.62 -1.81 -4.24
C TYR A 49 -11.00 -2.36 -4.64
N PHE A 50 -12.00 -2.13 -3.79
CA PHE A 50 -13.39 -2.43 -4.09
C PHE A 50 -14.19 -1.14 -4.04
N PRO A 51 -15.19 -0.91 -4.91
CA PRO A 51 -16.17 0.14 -4.69
C PRO A 51 -16.80 -0.03 -3.29
N LYS A 52 -16.97 1.06 -2.56
CA LYS A 52 -17.73 1.05 -1.32
C LYS A 52 -19.19 0.83 -1.72
N ASN A 53 -19.77 -0.33 -1.37
CA ASN A 53 -21.18 -0.57 -1.63
C ASN A 53 -22.00 0.43 -0.81
N ASN A 54 -22.64 1.38 -1.50
CA ASN A 54 -23.70 2.21 -0.93
C ASN A 54 -24.95 1.33 -0.90
N ASN A 55 -25.21 0.68 0.24
CA ASN A 55 -26.55 0.16 0.53
C ASN A 55 -27.53 1.32 0.69
#